data_AF-A0A528V4S1-F1
#
_entry.id   AF-A0A528V4S1-F1
#
_cell.length_a   1.000
_cell.length_b   1.000
_cell.length_c   1.000
_cell.angle_alpha   90.00
_cell.angle_beta   90.00
_cell.angle_gamma   90.00
#
_symmetry.space_group_name_H-M   'P 1'
#
loop_
_entity.id
_entity.type
_entity.pdbx_description
1 polymer ?
#
loop_
_entity_poly.entity_id
_entity_poly.type
_entity_poly.pdbx_seq_one_letter_code
_entity_poly.pdbx_strand_id
1 'polypeptide(L)'
;LAERRVRLGLVLAEIGEKAGVTVSDEELQRGLLEQVRRYPANQQQEAFEFYRSNPEALNTLRAPLFEEKVVDHLLSQISVTDVKVSKEELMADDEDSETAKAK
;
A
#
# COMPACT_ATOMS: atom_id res chain seq x y z
N LEU A 1 -14.23 1.11 -12.59
CA LEU A 1 -13.07 0.63 -11.80
C LEU A 1 -11.79 1.43 -12.07
N ALA A 2 -11.38 1.61 -13.33
CA ALA A 2 -10.16 2.34 -13.68
C ALA A 2 -10.16 3.80 -13.18
N GLU A 3 -11.25 4.54 -13.38
CA GLU A 3 -11.39 5.93 -12.93
C GLU A 3 -11.15 6.10 -11.42
N ARG A 4 -11.73 5.21 -10.60
CA ARG A 4 -11.55 5.23 -9.13
C ARG A 4 -10.09 5.08 -8.73
N ARG A 5 -9.37 4.14 -9.36
CA ARG A 5 -7.95 3.88 -9.07
C ARG A 5 -7.05 5.05 -9.50
N VAL A 6 -7.30 5.60 -10.68
CA VAL A 6 -6.54 6.76 -11.18
C VAL A 6 -6.74 7.96 -10.27
N ARG A 7 -7.99 8.27 -9.89
CA ARG A 7 -8.29 9.39 -8.99
C ARG A 7 -7.61 9.20 -7.62
N LEU A 8 -7.66 8.00 -7.05
CA LEU A 8 -7.01 7.72 -5.75
C LEU A 8 -5.50 7.92 -5.83
N GLY A 9 -4.85 7.35 -6.86
CA GLY A 9 -3.40 7.49 -7.04
C GLY A 9 -2.95 8.94 -7.16
N LEU A 10 -3.70 9.77 -7.90
CA LEU A 10 -3.43 11.20 -8.02
C LEU A 10 -3.54 11.94 -6.67
N VAL A 11 -4.56 11.60 -5.87
CA VAL A 11 -4.74 12.21 -4.54
C VAL A 11 -3.61 11.84 -3.60
N LEU A 12 -3.21 10.57 -3.55
CA LEU A 12 -2.11 10.12 -2.68
C LEU A 12 -0.77 10.71 -3.12
N ALA A 13 -0.53 10.82 -4.43
CA ALA A 13 0.65 11.49 -4.98
C ALA A 13 0.74 12.96 -4.52
N GLU A 14 -0.34 13.72 -4.66
CA GLU A 14 -0.41 15.13 -4.25
C GLU A 14 -0.19 15.32 -2.74
N ILE A 15 -0.76 14.44 -1.91
CA ILE A 15 -0.57 14.48 -0.45
C ILE A 15 0.89 14.20 -0.10
N GLY A 16 1.47 13.14 -0.67
CA GLY A 16 2.85 12.76 -0.41
C GLY A 16 3.86 13.81 -0.87
N GLU A 17 3.63 14.45 -2.02
CA GLU A 17 4.45 15.55 -2.50
C GLU A 17 4.43 16.74 -1.54
N LYS A 18 3.24 17.18 -1.09
CA LYS A 18 3.09 18.27 -0.11
C LYS A 18 3.72 17.96 1.23
N ALA A 19 3.67 16.70 1.65
CA ALA A 19 4.29 16.21 2.88
C ALA A 19 5.81 16.00 2.75
N GLY A 20 6.38 16.10 1.53
CA GLY A 20 7.79 15.82 1.28
C GLY A 20 8.17 14.35 1.49
N VAL A 21 7.22 13.43 1.31
CA VAL A 21 7.47 12.00 1.46
C VAL A 21 8.37 11.53 0.32
N THR A 22 9.48 10.88 0.66
CA THR A 22 10.38 10.27 -0.32
C THR A 22 10.71 8.84 0.09
N VAL A 23 10.86 7.96 -0.89
CA VAL A 23 11.33 6.59 -0.65
C VAL A 23 12.85 6.58 -0.81
N SER A 24 13.55 6.20 0.26
CA SER A 24 15.00 6.05 0.27
C SER A 24 15.45 4.78 -0.43
N ASP A 25 16.72 4.73 -0.82
CA ASP A 25 17.32 3.54 -1.43
C ASP A 25 17.35 2.35 -0.46
N GLU A 26 17.52 2.59 0.84
CA GLU A 26 17.46 1.53 1.86
C GLU A 26 16.07 0.90 1.94
N GLU A 27 15.01 1.71 1.84
CA GLU A 27 13.62 1.23 1.81
C GLU A 27 13.33 0.45 0.53
N LEU A 28 13.89 0.87 -0.61
CA LEU A 28 13.81 0.10 -1.87
C LEU A 28 14.49 -1.26 -1.75
N GLN A 29 15.68 -1.32 -1.13
CA GLN A 29 16.37 -2.60 -0.89
C GLN A 29 15.57 -3.49 0.06
N ARG A 30 14.96 -2.94 1.10
CA ARG A 30 14.09 -3.70 2.02
C ARG A 30 12.85 -4.23 1.30
N GLY A 31 12.17 -3.37 0.54
CA GLY A 31 11.00 -3.74 -0.26
C GLY A 31 11.34 -4.81 -1.31
N LEU A 32 12.54 -4.77 -1.89
CA LEU A 32 13.03 -5.83 -2.78
C LEU A 32 13.13 -7.17 -2.07
N LEU A 33 13.75 -7.22 -0.88
CA LEU A 33 13.87 -8.46 -0.12
C LEU A 33 12.49 -9.02 0.27
N GLU A 34 11.55 -8.15 0.64
CA GLU A 34 10.17 -8.55 0.92
C GLU A 34 9.45 -9.06 -0.31
N GLN A 35 9.61 -8.41 -1.47
CA GLN A 35 9.04 -8.85 -2.73
C GLN A 35 9.58 -10.22 -3.15
N VAL A 36 10.90 -10.44 -3.02
CA VAL A 36 11.54 -11.73 -3.33
C VAL A 36 11.03 -12.83 -2.40
N ARG A 37 10.82 -12.54 -1.11
CA ARG A 37 10.26 -13.52 -0.14
C ARG A 37 8.87 -14.02 -0.49
N ARG A 38 8.10 -13.29 -1.30
CA ARG A 38 6.78 -13.73 -1.78
C ARG A 38 6.86 -14.84 -2.82
N TYR A 39 8.02 -15.05 -3.45
CA TYR A 39 8.24 -16.13 -4.41
C TYR A 39 8.58 -17.46 -3.72
N PRO A 40 8.23 -18.61 -4.34
CA PRO A 40 8.69 -19.92 -3.91
C PRO A 40 10.21 -19.99 -3.77
N ALA A 41 10.72 -20.72 -2.77
CA ALA A 41 12.15 -20.75 -2.43
C ALA A 41 13.08 -21.07 -3.62
N ASN A 42 12.65 -21.94 -4.52
CA ASN A 42 13.40 -22.32 -5.73
C ASN A 42 13.49 -21.21 -6.79
N GLN A 43 12.68 -20.15 -6.69
CA GLN A 43 12.63 -19.02 -7.64
C GLN A 43 13.18 -17.71 -7.04
N GLN A 44 13.47 -17.68 -5.74
CA GLN A 44 13.89 -16.45 -5.05
C GLN A 44 15.19 -15.87 -5.61
N GLN A 45 16.16 -16.72 -5.95
CA GLN A 45 17.45 -16.26 -6.46
C GLN A 45 17.32 -15.64 -7.86
N GLU A 46 16.55 -16.26 -8.75
CA GLU A 46 16.25 -15.72 -10.07
C GLU A 46 15.48 -14.39 -9.99
N ALA A 47 14.49 -14.31 -9.10
CA ALA A 47 13.74 -13.06 -8.86
C ALA A 47 14.67 -11.94 -8.36
N PHE A 48 15.56 -12.24 -7.42
CA PHE A 48 16.53 -11.27 -6.91
C PHE A 48 17.48 -10.76 -8.01
N GLU A 49 18.01 -11.66 -8.84
CA GLU A 49 18.88 -11.31 -9.95
C GLU A 49 18.16 -10.47 -11.02
N PHE A 50 16.88 -10.76 -11.29
CA PHE A 50 16.04 -9.98 -12.19
C PHE A 50 15.92 -8.52 -11.75
N TYR A 51 15.52 -8.27 -10.50
CA TYR A 51 15.40 -6.88 -10.00
C TYR A 51 16.75 -6.18 -9.89
N ARG A 52 17.83 -6.90 -9.59
CA ARG A 52 19.18 -6.34 -9.52
C ARG A 52 19.71 -5.90 -10.90
N SER A 53 19.42 -6.69 -11.93
CA SER A 53 19.86 -6.42 -13.30
C SER A 53 18.94 -5.45 -14.06
N ASN A 54 17.72 -5.23 -13.56
CA ASN A 54 16.72 -4.37 -14.18
C ASN A 54 16.30 -3.20 -13.26
N PRO A 55 16.92 -2.01 -13.42
CA PRO A 55 16.56 -0.82 -12.66
C PRO A 55 15.10 -0.37 -12.84
N GLU A 56 14.49 -0.61 -13.99
CA GLU A 56 13.07 -0.28 -14.22
C GLU A 56 12.17 -1.19 -13.38
N ALA A 57 12.49 -2.49 -13.30
CA ALA A 57 11.78 -3.42 -12.43
C ALA A 57 11.91 -3.00 -10.97
N LEU A 58 13.09 -2.56 -10.53
CA LEU A 58 13.28 -2.05 -9.17
C LEU A 58 12.44 -0.80 -8.89
N ASN A 59 12.34 0.11 -9.87
CA ASN A 59 11.51 1.31 -9.76
C ASN A 59 10.01 0.99 -9.59
N THR A 60 9.52 -0.16 -10.06
CA THR A 60 8.12 -0.56 -9.83
C THR A 60 7.79 -0.74 -8.34
N LEU A 61 8.80 -1.01 -7.50
CA LEU A 61 8.63 -1.12 -6.05
C LEU A 61 8.49 0.25 -5.37
N ARG A 62 8.89 1.34 -6.03
CA ARG A 62 8.86 2.68 -5.43
C ARG A 62 7.43 3.17 -5.21
N ALA A 63 6.54 2.95 -6.17
CA ALA A 63 5.15 3.40 -6.09
C ALA A 63 4.39 2.81 -4.88
N PRO A 64 4.35 1.47 -4.66
CA PRO A 64 3.68 0.91 -3.49
C PRO A 64 4.34 1.33 -2.16
N LEU A 65 5.68 1.39 -2.09
CA LEU A 65 6.38 1.87 -0.89
C LEU A 65 6.05 3.34 -0.58
N PHE A 66 5.95 4.18 -1.61
CA PHE A 66 5.54 5.57 -1.46
C PHE A 66 4.10 5.66 -0.94
N GLU A 67 3.19 4.87 -1.51
CA GLU A 67 1.78 4.83 -1.09
C GLU A 67 1.64 4.47 0.39
N GLU A 68 2.31 3.40 0.84
CA GLU A 68 2.33 2.99 2.25
C GLU A 68 2.83 4.12 3.17
N LYS A 69 3.93 4.78 2.80
CA LYS A 69 4.48 5.91 3.58
C LYS A 69 3.53 7.10 3.66
N VAL A 70 2.81 7.40 2.57
CA VAL A 70 1.81 8.47 2.56
C VAL A 70 0.65 8.13 3.48
N VAL A 71 0.20 6.87 3.49
CA VAL A 71 -0.86 6.41 4.39
C VAL A 71 -0.39 6.48 5.85
N ASP A 72 0.82 6.04 6.16
CA ASP A 72 1.40 6.13 7.51
C ASP A 72 1.50 7.59 7.98
N HIS A 73 1.93 8.49 7.08
CA HIS A 73 1.97 9.92 7.36
C HIS A 73 0.56 10.46 7.65
N LEU A 74 -0.44 10.07 6.85
CA LEU A 74 -1.83 10.46 7.05
C LEU A 74 -2.36 9.98 8.41
N LEU A 75 -2.10 8.72 8.76
CA LEU A 75 -2.49 8.12 10.04
C LEU A 75 -1.91 8.88 11.25
N SER A 76 -0.72 9.49 11.09
CA SER A 76 -0.11 10.32 12.15
C SER A 76 -0.80 11.67 12.36
N GLN A 77 -1.61 12.14 11.41
CA GLN A 77 -2.25 13.47 11.45
C GLN A 77 -3.76 13.42 11.65
N ILE A 78 -4.40 12.31 11.29
CA ILE A 78 -5.85 12.17 11.42
C ILE A 78 -6.23 11.64 12.81
N SER A 79 -7.44 11.99 13.24
CA SER A 79 -8.04 11.37 14.42
C SER A 79 -8.54 9.97 14.07
N VAL A 80 -7.98 8.95 14.72
CA VAL A 80 -8.46 7.57 14.63
C VAL A 80 -9.41 7.29 15.79
N THR A 81 -10.60 6.77 15.48
CA THR A 81 -11.62 6.40 16.47
C THR A 81 -11.80 4.90 16.46
N ASP A 82 -11.48 4.24 17.56
CA ASP A 82 -11.72 2.81 17.72
C ASP A 82 -13.20 2.53 17.99
N VAL A 83 -13.80 1.70 17.15
CA VAL A 83 -15.20 1.27 17.29
C VAL A 83 -15.22 -0.23 17.58
N LYS A 84 -15.78 -0.61 18.73
CA LYS A 84 -15.98 -2.02 19.08
C LYS A 84 -17.18 -2.57 18.32
N VAL A 85 -16.93 -3.52 17.43
CA VAL A 85 -17.95 -4.23 16.64
C VAL A 85 -17.99 -5.71 17.00
N SER A 86 -19.11 -6.36 16.74
CA SER A 86 -19.25 -7.81 16.80
C SER A 86 -18.56 -8.50 15.61
N LYS A 87 -18.36 -9.82 15.70
CA LYS A 87 -17.74 -10.60 14.61
C LYS A 87 -18.62 -10.59 13.37
N GLU A 88 -19.92 -10.71 13.56
CA GLU A 88 -20.94 -10.72 12.51
C GLU A 88 -20.94 -9.38 11.76
N GLU A 89 -20.87 -8.25 12.48
CA GLU A 89 -20.77 -6.91 11.87
C GLU A 89 -19.47 -6.70 11.10
N LEU A 90 -18.34 -7.20 11.62
CA LEU A 90 -17.03 -7.07 10.95
C LEU A 90 -16.96 -7.85 9.63
N MET A 91 -17.72 -8.94 9.53
CA MET A 91 -17.74 -9.83 8.36
C MET A 91 -18.89 -9.51 7.39
N ALA A 92 -19.75 -8.53 7.71
CA ALA A 92 -20.80 -8.09 6.81
C ALA A 92 -20.20 -7.38 5.59
N ASP A 93 -20.72 -7.63 4.40
CA ASP A 93 -20.25 -6.96 3.19
C ASP A 93 -20.60 -5.46 3.23
N ASP A 94 -19.81 -4.63 2.55
CA ASP A 94 -19.99 -3.18 2.54
C ASP A 94 -21.41 -2.77 2.09
N GLU A 95 -22.05 -3.54 1.20
CA GLU A 95 -23.46 -3.34 0.77
C GLU A 95 -24.48 -3.61 1.88
N ASP A 96 -24.20 -4.57 2.78
CA ASP A 96 -25.06 -4.88 3.93
C ASP A 96 -24.87 -3.85 5.06
N SER A 97 -23.67 -3.26 5.16
CA SER A 97 -23.32 -2.31 6.23
C SER A 97 -24.10 -0.98 6.17
N GLU A 98 -24.52 -0.52 4.99
CA GLU A 98 -25.34 0.70 4.86
C GLU A 98 -26.77 0.51 5.38
N THR A 99 -27.33 -0.72 5.27
CA THR A 99 -28.69 -1.00 5.73
C THR A 99 -28.80 -1.15 7.25
N ALA A 100 -27.71 -1.53 7.93
CA ALA A 100 -27.68 -1.67 9.39
C ALA A 100 -27.63 -0.33 10.14
N LYS A 101 -27.08 0.74 9.53
CA LYS A 101 -27.01 2.09 10.14
C LYS A 101 -28.26 2.95 9.88
N ALA A 102 -29.15 2.51 9.01
CA ALA A 102 -30.36 3.24 8.61
C ALA A 102 -31.65 2.81 9.36
N LYS A 103 -31.53 1.97 10.39
CA LYS A 103 -32.64 1.44 11.19
C LYS A 103 -32.42 1.70 12.68
#